data_AF-A0A444UJ95-F1
#
_entry.id   AF-A0A444UJ95-F1
#
_cell.length_a   1.000
_cell.length_b   1.000
_cell.length_c   1.000
_cell.angle_alpha   90.00
_cell.angle_beta   90.00
_cell.angle_gamma   90.00
#
_symmetry.space_group_name_H-M   'P 1'
#
loop_
_entity.id
_entity.type
_entity.pdbx_description
1 polymer ?
#
loop_
_entity_poly.entity_id
_entity_poly.type
_entity_poly.pdbx_seq_one_letter_code
_entity_poly.pdbx_strand_id
1 'polypeptide(L)'
;MCLFNTYPQGSITGRSCFTVLGVSEIHIETISTESENTAVVSCSATGKPAPKIRWNASESVTSNAVQSSIDRNGIVTVTSNLTLDLSSFPAEEISCFVSHSTLNEEVEKNITIREDKRTCKCLCLYCIL
;
A
#
# COMPACT_ATOMS: atom_id res chain seq x y z
N MET A 1 -14.18 32.71 4.97
CA MET A 1 -13.58 33.69 4.03
C MET A 1 -12.46 34.39 4.79
N CYS A 2 -11.26 34.46 4.21
CA CYS A 2 -10.12 35.15 4.80
C CYS A 2 -9.96 36.51 4.12
N LEU A 3 -9.64 37.55 4.90
CA LEU A 3 -9.44 38.92 4.43
C LEU A 3 -7.93 39.18 4.35
N PHE A 4 -7.43 39.56 3.18
CA PHE A 4 -6.02 39.87 2.93
C PHE A 4 -5.88 41.35 2.60
N ASN A 5 -5.23 42.12 3.47
CA ASN A 5 -4.95 43.53 3.23
C ASN A 5 -3.64 43.66 2.47
N THR A 6 -3.69 44.08 1.20
CA THR A 6 -2.53 44.26 0.32
C THR A 6 -2.45 45.73 -0.10
N TYR A 7 -1.37 46.45 0.26
CA TYR A 7 -1.18 47.82 -0.21
C TYR A 7 -0.50 47.84 -1.59
N PRO A 8 -0.95 48.67 -2.55
CA PRO A 8 -2.06 49.64 -2.50
C PRO A 8 -3.41 49.06 -2.93
N GLN A 9 -3.52 47.76 -3.21
CA GLN A 9 -4.71 47.12 -3.79
C GLN A 9 -5.91 47.00 -2.84
N GLY A 10 -5.76 47.34 -1.56
CA GLY A 10 -6.82 47.33 -0.57
C GLY A 10 -7.07 45.93 0.01
N SER A 11 -8.31 45.68 0.43
CA SER A 11 -8.69 44.44 1.10
C SER A 11 -9.25 43.43 0.10
N ILE A 12 -8.52 42.36 -0.16
CA ILE A 12 -8.93 41.27 -1.04
C ILE A 12 -9.51 40.14 -0.17
N THR A 13 -10.66 39.60 -0.53
CA THR A 13 -11.21 38.45 0.18
C THR A 13 -10.94 37.18 -0.62
N GLY A 14 -10.43 36.15 0.05
CA GLY A 14 -10.09 34.88 -0.59
C GLY A 14 -10.30 33.69 0.33
N ARG A 15 -10.05 32.49 -0.21
CA ARG A 15 -9.87 31.28 0.58
C ARG A 15 -8.39 30.89 0.49
N SER A 16 -7.74 30.71 1.63
CA SER A 16 -6.46 30.00 1.67
C SER A 16 -6.78 28.51 1.66
N CYS A 17 -6.30 27.79 0.64
CA CYS A 17 -6.42 26.34 0.56
C CYS A 17 -5.03 25.75 0.81
N PHE A 18 -4.91 24.92 1.84
CA PHE A 18 -3.70 24.12 2.06
C PHE A 18 -4.02 22.65 1.78
N THR A 19 -3.13 21.98 1.06
CA THR A 19 -3.21 20.54 0.83
C THR A 19 -2.17 19.87 1.71
N VAL A 20 -2.64 19.11 2.70
CA VAL A 20 -1.75 18.26 3.50
C VAL A 20 -1.40 17.04 2.67
N LEU A 21 -0.10 16.85 2.42
CA LEU A 21 0.43 15.67 1.76
C LEU A 21 1.19 14.83 2.78
N GLY A 22 1.03 13.50 2.73
CA GLY A 22 1.82 12.59 3.56
C GLY A 22 1.54 11.13 3.25
N VAL A 23 2.59 10.33 3.12
CA VAL A 23 2.52 8.87 3.27
C VAL A 23 2.74 8.58 4.75
N SER A 24 1.81 7.88 5.38
CA SER A 24 1.98 7.47 6.77
C SER A 24 2.78 6.19 6.85
N GLU A 25 2.35 5.14 6.14
CA GLU A 25 2.88 3.79 6.32
C GLU A 25 2.77 2.99 5.02
N ILE A 26 3.81 2.21 4.71
CA ILE A 26 3.81 1.18 3.67
C ILE A 26 3.94 -0.14 4.39
N HIS A 27 2.91 -0.97 4.27
CA HIS A 27 2.82 -2.27 4.92
C HIS A 27 2.74 -3.37 3.87
N ILE A 28 3.51 -4.44 4.05
CA ILE A 28 3.54 -5.56 3.13
C ILE A 28 3.29 -6.82 3.93
N GLU A 29 2.27 -7.56 3.52
CA GLU A 29 1.89 -8.83 4.12
C GLU A 29 1.95 -9.90 3.03
N THR A 30 2.68 -10.98 3.30
CA THR A 30 2.67 -12.15 2.43
C THR A 30 1.76 -13.20 3.08
N ILE A 31 0.73 -13.66 2.36
CA ILE A 31 -0.19 -14.69 2.83
C ILE A 31 -0.01 -15.91 1.90
N SER A 32 0.85 -16.84 2.30
CA SER A 32 0.98 -18.12 1.60
C SER A 32 -0.07 -19.10 2.12
N THR A 33 -0.96 -19.58 1.25
CA THR A 33 -1.89 -20.67 1.56
C THR A 33 -1.25 -22.02 1.21
N GLU A 34 -0.94 -22.85 2.21
CA GLU A 34 -0.26 -24.14 2.01
C GLU A 34 -1.09 -25.19 1.26
N SER A 35 -2.40 -25.00 1.09
CA SER A 35 -3.28 -26.05 0.58
C SER A 35 -3.42 -26.15 -0.95
N GLU A 36 -2.96 -25.16 -1.73
CA GLU A 36 -3.39 -25.01 -3.14
C GLU A 36 -2.27 -24.68 -4.15
N ASN A 37 -0.98 -24.93 -3.86
CA ASN A 37 0.13 -24.55 -4.77
C ASN A 37 0.10 -23.06 -5.19
N THR A 38 -0.62 -22.21 -4.45
CA THR A 38 -0.84 -20.81 -4.78
C THR A 38 -0.44 -19.92 -3.61
N ALA A 39 0.21 -18.81 -3.91
CA ALA A 39 0.57 -17.79 -2.92
C ALA A 39 -0.17 -16.48 -3.21
N VAL A 40 -0.63 -15.81 -2.16
CA VAL A 40 -1.25 -14.49 -2.25
C VAL A 40 -0.35 -13.47 -1.56
N VAL A 41 0.15 -12.51 -2.31
CA VAL A 41 0.99 -11.44 -1.79
C VAL A 41 0.17 -10.16 -1.70
N SER A 42 0.20 -9.48 -0.56
CA SER A 42 -0.53 -8.24 -0.31
C SER A 42 0.44 -7.09 -0.07
N CYS A 43 0.31 -6.02 -0.85
CA CYS A 43 1.04 -4.77 -0.64
C CYS A 43 0.03 -3.67 -0.32
N SER A 44 0.21 -3.01 0.82
CA SER A 44 -0.67 -1.96 1.33
C SER A 44 0.10 -0.67 1.55
N ALA A 45 -0.45 0.44 1.06
CA ALA A 45 0.15 1.76 1.22
C ALA A 45 -0.90 2.76 1.68
N THR A 46 -0.58 3.56 2.69
CA THR A 46 -1.47 4.54 3.28
C THR A 46 -0.92 5.95 3.10
N GLY A 47 -1.67 6.81 2.45
CA GLY A 47 -1.25 8.19 2.20
C GLY A 47 -2.36 9.13 1.75
N LYS A 48 -2.00 10.41 1.70
CA LYS A 48 -2.83 11.50 1.17
C LYS A 48 -1.99 12.37 0.23
N PRO A 49 -2.36 12.51 -1.05
CA PRO A 49 -3.44 11.85 -1.78
C PRO A 49 -3.24 10.33 -1.90
N ALA A 50 -4.14 9.62 -2.58
CA ALA A 50 -4.04 8.18 -2.74
C ALA A 50 -2.67 7.74 -3.32
N PRO A 51 -1.92 6.85 -2.63
CA PRO A 51 -0.69 6.29 -3.18
C PRO A 51 -1.02 5.33 -4.34
N LYS A 52 -0.04 5.09 -5.21
CA LYS A 52 -0.15 4.14 -6.33
C LYS A 52 0.75 2.96 -6.06
N ILE A 53 0.24 1.76 -6.33
CA ILE A 53 0.97 0.50 -6.18
C ILE A 53 1.16 -0.13 -7.55
N ARG A 54 2.38 -0.60 -7.82
CA ARG A 54 2.76 -1.35 -9.02
C ARG A 54 3.52 -2.61 -8.63
N TRP A 55 3.35 -3.67 -9.40
CA TRP A 55 4.07 -4.92 -9.22
C TRP A 55 5.12 -5.08 -10.31
N ASN A 56 6.28 -5.59 -9.92
CA ASN A 56 7.24 -6.20 -10.81
C ASN A 56 7.30 -7.68 -10.48
N ALA A 57 6.60 -8.48 -11.28
CA ALA A 57 6.54 -9.92 -11.20
C ALA A 57 6.67 -10.48 -12.62
N SER A 58 7.28 -11.65 -12.78
CA SER A 58 7.33 -12.35 -14.07
C SER A 58 5.97 -12.94 -14.44
N GLU A 59 5.87 -13.65 -15.56
CA GLU A 59 4.61 -14.14 -16.17
C GLU A 59 3.77 -15.12 -15.31
N SER A 60 4.21 -15.43 -14.09
CA SER A 60 3.56 -16.32 -13.12
C SER A 60 2.37 -15.70 -12.35
N VAL A 61 1.90 -14.53 -12.78
CA VAL A 61 0.77 -13.82 -12.19
C VAL A 61 -0.55 -14.37 -12.72
N THR A 62 -1.34 -14.97 -11.82
CA THR A 62 -2.67 -15.52 -12.16
C THR A 62 -3.76 -14.45 -12.03
N SER A 63 -3.64 -13.53 -11.07
CA SER A 63 -4.62 -12.47 -10.86
C SER A 63 -4.05 -11.27 -10.09
N ASN A 64 -4.56 -10.08 -10.43
CA ASN A 64 -4.27 -8.81 -9.78
C ASN A 64 -5.58 -8.20 -9.26
N ALA A 65 -5.70 -8.05 -7.94
CA ALA A 65 -6.81 -7.32 -7.33
C ALA A 65 -6.28 -6.04 -6.67
N VAL A 66 -6.98 -4.91 -6.87
CA VAL A 66 -6.65 -3.64 -6.24
C VAL A 66 -7.89 -3.13 -5.52
N GLN A 67 -7.74 -2.85 -4.24
CA GLN A 67 -8.78 -2.27 -3.39
C GLN A 67 -8.26 -0.96 -2.78
N SER A 68 -9.17 -0.01 -2.59
CA SER A 68 -8.85 1.22 -1.85
C SER A 68 -9.93 1.50 -0.81
N SER A 69 -9.51 2.02 0.33
CA SER A 69 -10.39 2.49 1.41
C SER A 69 -9.99 3.89 1.83
N ILE A 70 -10.98 4.70 2.19
CA ILE A 70 -10.79 6.09 2.61
C ILE A 70 -11.28 6.21 4.04
N ASP A 71 -10.40 6.70 4.91
CA ASP A 71 -10.71 6.97 6.31
C ASP A 71 -11.49 8.30 6.46
N ARG A 72 -12.05 8.54 7.65
CA ARG A 72 -12.79 9.78 7.99
C ARG A 72 -11.92 11.04 7.90
N ASN A 73 -10.61 10.92 8.11
CA ASN A 73 -9.64 12.02 8.00
C ASN A 73 -9.19 12.25 6.55
N GLY A 74 -9.73 11.48 5.59
CA GLY A 74 -9.40 11.56 4.17
C GLY A 74 -8.03 10.99 3.84
N ILE A 75 -7.51 10.11 4.70
CA ILE A 75 -6.35 9.28 4.40
C ILE A 75 -6.82 8.10 3.55
N VAL A 76 -6.07 7.78 2.50
CA VAL A 76 -6.42 6.69 1.58
C VAL A 76 -5.44 5.55 1.78
N THR A 77 -5.97 4.36 2.03
CA THR A 77 -5.22 3.10 2.04
C THR A 77 -5.51 2.36 0.74
N VAL A 78 -4.46 2.06 -0.01
CA VAL A 78 -4.53 1.25 -1.23
C VAL A 78 -3.89 -0.09 -0.92
N THR A 79 -4.61 -1.17 -1.19
CA THR A 79 -4.14 -2.53 -0.98
C THR A 79 -4.24 -3.27 -2.30
N SER A 80 -3.13 -3.85 -2.75
CA SER A 80 -3.09 -4.69 -3.94
C SER A 80 -2.71 -6.11 -3.57
N ASN A 81 -3.48 -7.07 -4.06
CA ASN A 81 -3.27 -8.49 -3.85
C ASN A 81 -2.88 -9.13 -5.18
N LEU A 82 -1.78 -9.88 -5.15
CA LEU A 82 -1.22 -10.62 -6.28
C LEU A 82 -1.33 -12.11 -5.99
N THR A 83 -2.01 -12.85 -6.85
CA THR A 83 -2.10 -14.32 -6.75
C THR A 83 -1.12 -14.97 -7.72
N LEU A 84 -0.30 -15.87 -7.20
CA LEU A 84 0.79 -16.53 -7.91
C LEU A 84 0.62 -18.04 -7.86
N ASP A 85 0.96 -18.70 -8.95
CA ASP A 85 1.03 -20.16 -9.01
C ASP A 85 2.46 -20.63 -8.71
N LEU A 86 2.65 -21.26 -7.55
CA LEU A 86 3.93 -21.79 -7.09
C LEU A 86 4.42 -22.99 -7.89
N SER A 87 3.56 -23.65 -8.67
CA SER A 87 3.95 -24.79 -9.51
C SER A 87 4.80 -24.36 -10.71
N SER A 88 4.53 -23.16 -11.23
CA SER A 88 5.24 -22.55 -12.36
C SER A 88 6.18 -21.43 -11.92
N PHE A 89 6.24 -21.12 -10.62
CA PHE A 89 7.08 -20.05 -10.10
C PHE A 89 8.56 -20.48 -10.07
N PRO A 90 9.41 -20.00 -11.02
CA PRO A 90 10.84 -20.03 -10.77
C PRO A 90 11.08 -19.17 -9.53
N ALA A 91 12.07 -19.50 -8.71
CA ALA A 91 12.36 -18.79 -7.46
C ALA A 91 12.78 -17.33 -7.67
N GLU A 92 11.84 -16.48 -8.05
CA GLU A 92 12.05 -15.12 -8.51
C GLU A 92 11.62 -14.14 -7.40
N GLU A 93 12.34 -13.03 -7.28
CA GLU A 93 11.99 -11.98 -6.33
C GLU A 93 10.86 -11.14 -6.91
N ILE A 94 9.77 -10.97 -6.16
CA ILE A 94 8.67 -10.10 -6.55
C ILE A 94 8.89 -8.77 -5.86
N SER A 95 8.79 -7.67 -6.60
CA SER A 95 8.90 -6.34 -6.02
C SER A 95 7.59 -5.58 -6.11
N CYS A 96 7.18 -4.98 -4.99
CA CYS A 96 6.13 -3.97 -4.95
C CYS A 96 6.76 -2.57 -5.02
N PHE A 97 6.25 -1.74 -5.92
CA PHE A 97 6.64 -0.34 -6.07
C PHE A 97 5.50 0.56 -5.61
N VAL A 98 5.79 1.46 -4.68
CA VAL A 98 4.82 2.42 -4.15
C VAL A 98 5.24 3.83 -4.57
N SER A 99 4.35 4.54 -5.27
CA SER A 99 4.57 5.94 -5.65
C SER A 99 3.56 6.87 -5.03
N HIS A 100 4.04 8.04 -4.60
CA HIS A 100 3.23 9.07 -3.95
C HIS A 100 3.81 10.46 -4.20
N SER A 101 2.96 11.49 -4.20
CA SER A 101 3.37 12.88 -4.48
C SER A 101 4.39 13.49 -3.52
N THR A 102 4.59 12.90 -2.33
CA THR A 102 5.61 13.32 -1.36
C THR A 102 6.91 12.53 -1.44
N LEU A 103 6.92 11.46 -2.22
CA LEU A 103 8.10 10.64 -2.42
C LEU A 103 8.80 11.15 -3.68
N ASN A 104 10.08 11.45 -3.56
CA ASN A 104 10.88 11.84 -4.74
C ASN A 104 11.11 10.65 -5.68
N GLU A 105 11.14 9.44 -5.12
CA GLU A 105 11.38 8.18 -5.82
C GLU A 105 10.37 7.12 -5.36
N GLU A 106 10.05 6.17 -6.23
CA GLU A 106 9.15 5.06 -5.89
C GLU A 106 9.83 4.15 -4.85
N VAL A 107 9.11 3.79 -3.79
CA VAL A 107 9.63 2.89 -2.77
C VAL A 107 9.49 1.46 -3.27
N GLU A 108 10.62 0.82 -3.55
CA GLU A 108 10.69 -0.59 -3.88
C GLU A 108 10.72 -1.45 -2.62
N LYS A 109 9.96 -2.54 -2.64
CA LYS A 109 9.96 -3.56 -1.61
C LYS A 109 9.96 -4.95 -2.22
N ASN A 110 11.08 -5.63 -2.02
CA ASN A 110 11.27 -7.00 -2.45
C ASN A 110 10.54 -7.95 -1.51
N ILE A 111 9.91 -8.96 -2.09
CA ILE A 111 9.14 -9.99 -1.41
C ILE A 111 9.72 -11.34 -1.78
N THR A 112 10.18 -12.05 -0.75
CA THR A 112 10.73 -13.39 -0.87
C THR A 112 9.70 -14.41 -0.39
N ILE A 113 9.09 -15.13 -1.32
CA ILE A 113 8.10 -16.19 -1.00
C ILE A 113 8.76 -17.35 -0.23
N ARG A 114 10.10 -17.47 -0.29
CA ARG A 114 10.88 -18.56 0.31
C ARG A 114 11.10 -18.48 1.82
N GLU A 115 10.73 -17.40 2.52
CA GLU A 115 11.04 -17.25 3.95
C GLU A 115 9.86 -16.95 4.91
N ASP A 116 8.59 -16.92 4.46
CA ASP A 116 7.45 -16.85 5.38
C ASP A 116 6.73 -18.19 5.59
N LYS A 117 7.50 -19.29 5.60
CA LYS A 117 7.00 -20.58 6.11
C LYS A 117 6.82 -20.60 7.64
N ARG A 118 6.96 -19.46 8.33
CA ARG A 118 7.05 -19.40 9.80
C ARG A 118 6.35 -18.22 10.46
N THR A 119 5.36 -17.58 9.84
CA THR A 119 4.36 -16.84 10.62
C THR A 119 2.95 -17.37 10.44
N CYS A 120 2.78 -18.67 10.73
CA CYS A 120 1.58 -19.10 11.44
C CYS A 120 1.47 -18.29 12.73
N LYS A 121 0.79 -17.13 12.69
CA LYS A 121 0.26 -16.50 13.90
C LYS A 121 -0.77 -17.46 14.47
N CYS A 122 -0.32 -18.40 15.30
CA CYS A 122 -1.19 -19.03 16.28
C CYS A 122 -1.82 -17.89 17.08
N LEU A 123 -3.10 -17.63 16.84
CA LEU A 123 -3.92 -16.89 17.77
C LEU A 123 -3.83 -17.65 19.10
N CYS A 124 -3.17 -17.06 20.10
CA CYS A 124 -3.28 -17.52 21.48
C CYS A 124 -4.74 -17.30 21.92
N LEU A 125 -5.62 -18.25 21.62
CA LEU A 125 -6.89 -18.37 22.31
C LEU A 125 -6.58 -18.94 23.70
N TYR A 126 -6.75 -18.08 24.71
CA TYR A 126 -6.64 -18.38 26.12
C TYR A 126 -7.28 -19.74 26.47
N CYS A 127 -6.49 -20.65 27.04
CA CYS A 127 -7.00 -21.69 27.93
C CYS A 127 -6.59 -21.31 29.35
N ILE A 128 -7.55 -20.86 30.17
CA ILE A 128 -7.42 -20.87 31.63
C ILE A 128 -8.54 -21.78 32.12
N LEU A 129 -8.15 -22.95 32.63
CA LEU A 129 -8.96 -23.79 33.52
C LEU A 129 -8.98 -23.16 34.91
#